data_AF-A0A7K0IXR4-F1
#
_entry.id   AF-A0A7K0IXR4-F1
#
_cell.length_a   1.000
_cell.length_b   1.000
_cell.length_c   1.000
_cell.angle_alpha   90.00
_cell.angle_beta   90.00
_cell.angle_gamma   90.00
#
_symmetry.space_group_name_H-M   'P 1'
#
loop_
_entity.id
_entity.type
_entity.pdbx_description
1 polymer ?
#
loop_
_entity_poly.entity_id
_entity_poly.type
_entity_poly.pdbx_seq_one_letter_code
_entity_poly.pdbx_strand_id
1 'polypeptide(L)'
;MLQVIRLITVAIFMCHSTVWAADLSTMFTQKSFVQLLFQRLNWDKGLAKETLDRDYLQILGGKRTYTYEAENAFNEATDRVTVRSFTIYGPFTGKGWIMGVSDSTTADFTTLLPIKGEYILQAIIKGNGFIWNIGDKQFSASSNSDTFKVVEVGKTSLKAGVVKIRVTIPPEGAIDSFSFTAPDVTMIQPMAGWRFKEPLTAAQLSEVVVSLTGRHGQLPESNQSTPQKVTVFESATIPSTAAVTKTEEFGKFNSAEWVRADYHGSEIQIPVKSSTAGYFGITANVMGGHITGSVNEVSFDVLSKPYLSIVQLGLFRLESGDNLIKVNLPPMGGIDALYLSAKSIKPTDFLAISGIPGPPERVISFDEADSTLKSIINSNALIR
;
A
#
# COMPACT_ATOMS: atom_id res chain seq x y z
N MET A 1 -63.02 -64.22 2.69
CA MET A 1 -63.12 -62.96 1.91
C MET A 1 -63.37 -61.84 2.90
N LEU A 2 -62.62 -60.74 2.84
CA LEU A 2 -62.49 -59.65 3.84
C LEU A 2 -61.61 -59.92 5.06
N GLN A 3 -60.28 -60.00 4.88
CA GLN A 3 -59.33 -59.72 5.98
C GLN A 3 -57.90 -59.37 5.51
N VAL A 4 -57.73 -58.71 4.35
CA VAL A 4 -56.39 -58.39 3.81
C VAL A 4 -56.22 -56.90 3.44
N ILE A 5 -57.22 -56.04 3.66
CA ILE A 5 -57.15 -54.62 3.28
C ILE A 5 -57.27 -53.73 4.53
N ARG A 6 -56.31 -53.81 5.46
CA ARG A 6 -56.14 -52.82 6.55
C ARG A 6 -54.68 -52.72 7.05
N LEU A 7 -53.70 -52.95 6.18
CA LEU A 7 -52.28 -52.91 6.56
C LEU A 7 -51.40 -52.08 5.61
N ILE A 8 -51.96 -51.05 4.98
CA ILE A 8 -51.22 -50.07 4.16
C ILE A 8 -51.79 -48.66 4.45
N THR A 9 -51.74 -48.20 5.70
CA THR A 9 -52.03 -46.77 6.01
C THR A 9 -51.43 -46.28 7.34
N VAL A 10 -50.33 -46.88 7.84
CA VAL A 10 -49.66 -46.41 9.09
C VAL A 10 -48.12 -46.40 8.99
N ALA A 11 -47.55 -46.47 7.78
CA ALA A 11 -46.09 -46.39 7.59
C ALA A 11 -45.66 -45.24 6.65
N ILE A 12 -46.44 -44.14 6.64
CA ILE A 12 -46.06 -42.86 6.04
C ILE A 12 -46.22 -41.78 7.11
N PHE A 13 -45.64 -41.95 8.29
CA PHE A 13 -45.66 -40.89 9.31
C PHE A 13 -44.57 -40.99 10.37
N MET A 14 -43.37 -41.49 10.07
CA MET A 14 -42.20 -41.33 10.98
C MET A 14 -40.84 -41.33 10.26
N CYS A 15 -40.78 -40.81 9.03
CA CYS A 15 -39.55 -40.19 8.53
C CYS A 15 -39.73 -38.68 8.55
N HIS A 16 -40.00 -38.11 9.73
CA HIS A 16 -39.50 -36.78 10.02
C HIS A 16 -38.01 -36.97 10.25
N SER A 17 -37.26 -37.04 9.15
CA SER A 17 -35.89 -36.59 9.12
C SER A 17 -35.94 -35.15 9.63
N THR A 18 -35.74 -35.01 10.94
CA THR A 18 -35.09 -33.85 11.51
C THR A 18 -33.76 -33.75 10.79
N VAL A 19 -33.79 -33.10 9.63
CA VAL A 19 -32.66 -32.37 9.11
C VAL A 19 -32.36 -31.41 10.25
N TRP A 20 -31.48 -31.85 11.13
CA TRP A 20 -30.65 -30.93 11.89
C TRP A 20 -30.07 -30.03 10.81
N ALA A 21 -30.67 -28.87 10.65
CA ALA A 21 -29.90 -27.70 10.29
C ALA A 21 -28.79 -27.70 11.33
N ALA A 22 -27.66 -28.32 10.98
CA ALA A 22 -26.41 -28.00 11.62
C ALA A 22 -26.41 -26.48 11.59
N ASP A 23 -26.45 -25.87 12.77
CA ASP A 23 -26.18 -24.45 12.90
C ASP A 23 -24.90 -24.25 12.06
N LEU A 24 -25.07 -23.63 10.90
CA LEU A 24 -23.97 -23.10 10.12
C LEU A 24 -23.47 -21.97 11.00
N SER A 25 -22.72 -22.32 12.07
CA SER A 25 -21.94 -21.40 12.86
C SER A 25 -21.21 -20.59 11.80
N THR A 26 -21.61 -19.33 11.65
CA THR A 26 -21.13 -18.47 10.58
C THR A 26 -19.63 -18.42 10.72
N MET A 27 -18.95 -19.20 9.87
CA MET A 27 -17.53 -19.46 10.01
C MET A 27 -16.80 -18.11 9.94
N PHE A 28 -15.89 -17.86 10.88
CA PHE A 28 -15.20 -16.58 10.94
C PHE A 28 -14.28 -16.45 9.72
N THR A 29 -14.71 -15.61 8.78
CA THR A 29 -14.04 -15.45 7.48
C THR A 29 -12.91 -14.44 7.55
N GLN A 30 -12.04 -14.46 6.54
CA GLN A 30 -11.04 -13.40 6.36
C GLN A 30 -11.68 -12.00 6.24
N LYS A 31 -12.86 -11.88 5.62
CA LYS A 31 -13.59 -10.60 5.56
C LYS A 31 -13.99 -10.11 6.95
N SER A 32 -14.57 -11.01 7.75
CA SER A 32 -14.96 -10.70 9.12
C SER A 32 -13.76 -10.25 9.97
N PHE A 33 -12.60 -10.85 9.75
CA PHE A 33 -11.36 -10.44 10.38
C PHE A 33 -10.87 -9.06 9.92
N VAL A 34 -10.89 -8.76 8.62
CA VAL A 34 -10.53 -7.44 8.11
C VAL A 34 -11.45 -6.36 8.67
N GLN A 35 -12.76 -6.62 8.74
CA GLN A 35 -13.72 -5.70 9.37
C GLN A 35 -13.38 -5.46 10.85
N LEU A 36 -13.06 -6.52 11.58
CA LEU A 36 -12.63 -6.43 12.98
C LEU A 36 -11.33 -5.62 13.12
N LEU A 37 -10.34 -5.86 12.26
CA LEU A 37 -9.09 -5.09 12.21
C LEU A 37 -9.36 -3.61 12.03
N PHE A 38 -10.22 -3.24 11.07
CA PHE A 38 -10.55 -1.85 10.79
C PHE A 38 -11.25 -1.18 11.97
N GLN A 39 -12.21 -1.87 12.60
CA GLN A 39 -12.87 -1.38 13.81
C GLN A 39 -11.87 -1.14 14.95
N ARG A 40 -10.94 -2.08 15.16
CA ARG A 40 -9.93 -1.98 16.24
C ARG A 40 -8.91 -0.87 16.00
N LEU A 41 -8.59 -0.60 14.74
CA LEU A 41 -7.71 0.50 14.36
C LEU A 41 -8.44 1.84 14.14
N ASN A 42 -9.77 1.87 14.31
CA ASN A 42 -10.63 3.02 14.00
C ASN A 42 -10.53 3.50 12.54
N TRP A 43 -10.21 2.60 11.60
CA TRP A 43 -10.16 2.87 10.17
C TRP A 43 -11.54 2.83 9.52
N ASP A 44 -12.52 2.22 10.19
CA ASP A 44 -13.92 2.13 9.77
C ASP A 44 -14.62 3.50 9.66
N LYS A 45 -14.21 4.48 10.49
CA LYS A 45 -14.88 5.79 10.62
C LYS A 45 -14.93 6.67 9.38
N GLY A 46 -14.19 6.38 8.32
CA GLY A 46 -14.43 7.10 7.06
C GLY A 46 -14.60 6.22 5.86
N LEU A 47 -14.73 4.90 6.04
CA LEU A 47 -15.23 4.08 4.96
C LEU A 47 -16.65 4.50 4.62
N ALA A 48 -17.05 4.33 3.36
CA ALA A 48 -18.42 4.56 2.95
C ALA A 48 -19.37 3.65 3.76
N LYS A 49 -20.60 4.12 4.01
CA LYS A 49 -21.63 3.37 4.73
C LYS A 49 -21.85 1.97 4.15
N GLU A 50 -21.70 1.84 2.83
CA GLU A 50 -21.66 0.58 2.10
C GLU A 50 -20.24 0.35 1.58
N THR A 51 -19.38 -0.22 2.44
CA THR A 51 -18.00 -0.51 2.06
C THR A 51 -17.91 -1.75 1.17
N LEU A 52 -17.24 -1.62 0.03
CA LEU A 52 -16.95 -2.73 -0.87
C LEU A 52 -15.61 -3.38 -0.50
N ASP A 53 -15.44 -4.64 -0.92
CA ASP A 53 -14.23 -5.42 -0.68
C ASP A 53 -12.96 -4.71 -1.19
N ARG A 54 -13.06 -4.03 -2.34
CA ARG A 54 -11.97 -3.24 -2.93
C ARG A 54 -11.50 -2.10 -2.03
N ASP A 55 -12.39 -1.51 -1.23
CA ASP A 55 -12.07 -0.36 -0.39
C ASP A 55 -11.16 -0.80 0.77
N TYR A 56 -11.43 -1.99 1.33
CA TYR A 56 -10.53 -2.61 2.31
C TYR A 56 -9.17 -2.94 1.70
N LEU A 57 -9.16 -3.54 0.50
CA LEU A 57 -7.92 -3.93 -0.18
C LEU A 57 -7.06 -2.73 -0.56
N GLN A 58 -7.65 -1.59 -0.91
CA GLN A 58 -6.90 -0.36 -1.19
C GLN A 58 -6.10 0.10 0.03
N ILE A 59 -6.69 0.01 1.22
CA ILE A 59 -6.06 0.42 2.48
C ILE A 59 -5.03 -0.61 2.94
N LEU A 60 -5.38 -1.90 2.90
CA LEU A 60 -4.48 -3.00 3.24
C LEU A 60 -3.30 -3.12 2.25
N GLY A 61 -3.49 -2.63 1.03
CA GLY A 61 -2.48 -2.51 -0.02
C GLY A 61 -1.29 -1.64 0.35
N GLY A 62 -1.42 -0.80 1.39
CA GLY A 62 -0.35 0.07 1.88
C GLY A 62 -0.10 1.32 1.03
N LYS A 63 -0.83 1.50 -0.08
CA LYS A 63 -0.77 2.70 -0.90
C LYS A 63 -1.33 3.90 -0.15
N ARG A 64 -0.56 4.99 -0.11
CA ARG A 64 -0.91 6.20 0.65
C ARG A 64 -1.07 7.45 -0.21
N THR A 65 -1.59 7.24 -1.42
CA THR A 65 -2.09 8.29 -2.30
C THR A 65 -3.61 8.23 -2.35
N TYR A 66 -4.27 9.28 -1.88
CA TYR A 66 -5.72 9.40 -1.87
C TYR A 66 -6.14 10.66 -2.61
N THR A 67 -6.90 10.50 -3.69
CA THR A 67 -7.37 11.60 -4.53
C THR A 67 -8.86 11.83 -4.32
N TYR A 68 -9.25 13.09 -4.23
CA TYR A 68 -10.63 13.52 -4.06
C TYR A 68 -10.96 14.54 -5.14
N GLU A 69 -11.98 14.22 -5.91
CA GLU A 69 -12.59 15.12 -6.90
C GLU A 69 -13.34 16.23 -6.15
N ALA A 70 -13.02 17.49 -6.43
CA ALA A 70 -13.51 18.62 -5.64
C ALA A 70 -15.03 18.74 -5.75
N GLU A 71 -15.61 18.42 -6.91
CA GLU A 71 -17.05 18.42 -7.17
C GLU A 71 -17.81 17.31 -6.42
N ASN A 72 -17.12 16.31 -5.88
CA ASN A 72 -17.75 15.26 -5.07
C ASN A 72 -17.51 15.44 -3.56
N ALA A 73 -16.55 16.29 -3.17
CA ALA A 73 -16.08 16.38 -1.78
C ALA A 73 -16.56 17.64 -1.03
N PHE A 74 -17.07 18.65 -1.74
CA PHE A 74 -17.53 19.92 -1.15
C PHE A 74 -18.92 19.81 -0.51
N ASN A 75 -19.28 20.77 0.32
CA ASN A 75 -20.60 20.80 0.96
C ASN A 75 -21.61 21.56 0.10
N GLU A 76 -22.39 20.81 -0.70
CA GLU A 76 -23.43 21.35 -1.57
C GLU A 76 -24.47 22.23 -0.86
N ALA A 77 -24.70 22.02 0.44
CA ALA A 77 -25.72 22.75 1.18
C ALA A 77 -25.25 24.14 1.65
N THR A 78 -23.95 24.34 1.88
CA THR A 78 -23.43 25.57 2.48
C THR A 78 -22.48 26.35 1.58
N ASP A 79 -21.82 25.67 0.65
CA ASP A 79 -20.71 26.25 -0.09
C ASP A 79 -21.21 27.00 -1.33
N ARG A 80 -20.73 28.22 -1.52
CA ARG A 80 -21.13 29.10 -2.63
C ARG A 80 -20.24 28.94 -3.85
N VAL A 81 -20.02 27.70 -4.25
CA VAL A 81 -19.21 27.35 -5.43
C VAL A 81 -20.10 26.93 -6.59
N THR A 82 -19.59 27.04 -7.81
CA THR A 82 -20.28 26.53 -9.00
C THR A 82 -19.54 25.33 -9.55
N VAL A 83 -20.26 24.23 -9.81
CA VAL A 83 -19.72 23.06 -10.50
C VAL A 83 -19.76 23.30 -12.02
N ARG A 84 -18.64 23.08 -12.69
CA ARG A 84 -18.49 23.20 -14.15
C ARG A 84 -17.85 21.93 -14.71
N SER A 85 -18.01 21.69 -16.00
CA SER A 85 -17.51 20.47 -16.68
C SER A 85 -16.99 20.72 -18.10
N PHE A 86 -16.76 21.99 -18.46
CA PHE A 86 -16.17 22.34 -19.74
C PHE A 86 -14.63 22.30 -19.66
N THR A 87 -13.99 22.00 -20.78
CA THR A 87 -12.54 21.72 -20.88
C THR A 87 -11.69 22.93 -21.28
N ILE A 88 -12.24 24.15 -21.22
CA ILE A 88 -11.54 25.35 -21.72
C ILE A 88 -10.27 25.70 -20.93
N TYR A 89 -10.11 25.18 -19.71
CA TYR A 89 -8.95 25.39 -18.85
C TYR A 89 -7.97 24.19 -18.83
N GLY A 90 -8.15 23.26 -19.77
CA GLY A 90 -7.40 22.01 -19.86
C GLY A 90 -8.23 20.77 -19.50
N PRO A 91 -7.62 19.57 -19.55
CA PRO A 91 -8.24 18.36 -19.03
C PRO A 91 -8.44 18.48 -17.52
N PHE A 92 -9.56 17.95 -17.03
CA PHE A 92 -9.93 17.90 -15.62
C PHE A 92 -10.29 16.44 -15.25
N THR A 93 -10.27 16.09 -13.97
CA THR A 93 -10.56 14.75 -13.46
C THR A 93 -12.04 14.60 -13.09
N GLY A 94 -12.50 13.37 -12.83
CA GLY A 94 -13.91 13.15 -12.43
C GLY A 94 -14.95 13.59 -13.47
N LYS A 95 -16.01 14.26 -12.99
CA LYS A 95 -17.17 14.71 -13.79
C LYS A 95 -17.20 16.22 -13.99
N GLY A 96 -16.41 16.95 -13.21
CA GLY A 96 -16.37 18.40 -13.24
C GLY A 96 -15.33 18.94 -12.28
N TRP A 97 -15.43 20.24 -12.01
CA TRP A 97 -14.56 20.96 -11.10
C TRP A 97 -15.36 22.10 -10.48
N ILE A 98 -14.91 22.63 -9.34
CA ILE A 98 -15.60 23.72 -8.64
C ILE A 98 -14.90 25.06 -8.91
N MET A 99 -15.71 26.12 -8.98
CA MET A 99 -15.25 27.49 -9.18
C MET A 99 -15.76 28.40 -8.07
N GLY A 100 -14.90 29.31 -7.60
CA GLY A 100 -15.33 30.49 -6.86
C GLY A 100 -16.23 31.39 -7.73
N VAL A 101 -17.00 32.26 -7.09
CA VAL A 101 -17.80 33.27 -7.81
C VAL A 101 -16.96 34.53 -8.05
N SER A 102 -17.60 35.68 -8.30
CA SER A 102 -16.93 36.97 -8.54
C SER A 102 -16.10 37.49 -7.36
N ASP A 103 -16.38 37.00 -6.15
CA ASP A 103 -15.68 37.34 -4.91
C ASP A 103 -15.00 36.11 -4.32
N SER A 104 -14.14 36.32 -3.32
CA SER A 104 -13.52 35.24 -2.57
C SER A 104 -14.59 34.36 -1.90
N THR A 105 -14.59 33.07 -2.23
CA THR A 105 -15.56 32.08 -1.72
C THR A 105 -14.88 31.11 -0.76
N THR A 106 -15.63 30.57 0.20
CA THR A 106 -15.16 29.44 1.01
C THR A 106 -15.84 28.14 0.56
N ALA A 107 -15.05 27.08 0.45
CA ALA A 107 -15.51 25.70 0.27
C ALA A 107 -15.02 24.84 1.43
N ASP A 108 -15.89 24.00 1.97
CA ASP A 108 -15.60 23.08 3.07
C ASP A 108 -15.62 21.64 2.53
N PHE A 109 -14.45 20.98 2.51
CA PHE A 109 -14.31 19.59 2.08
C PHE A 109 -14.25 18.64 3.27
N THR A 110 -14.88 17.47 3.12
CA THR A 110 -14.78 16.37 4.08
C THR A 110 -14.24 15.13 3.39
N THR A 111 -13.11 14.62 3.86
CA THR A 111 -12.41 13.47 3.25
C THR A 111 -12.07 12.40 4.29
N LEU A 112 -11.96 11.13 3.89
CA LEU A 112 -11.42 10.07 4.76
C LEU A 112 -9.94 9.89 4.47
N LEU A 113 -9.11 9.94 5.50
CA LEU A 113 -7.73 9.47 5.46
C LEU A 113 -7.58 8.16 6.26
N PRO A 114 -7.38 6.99 5.62
CA PRO A 114 -7.36 5.71 6.33
C PRO A 114 -6.17 5.51 7.27
N ILE A 115 -4.99 6.02 6.88
CA ILE A 115 -3.72 5.80 7.58
C ILE A 115 -3.21 7.15 8.09
N LYS A 116 -2.72 7.19 9.33
CA LYS A 116 -2.11 8.40 9.90
C LYS A 116 -0.72 8.63 9.30
N GLY A 117 -0.21 9.84 9.37
CA GLY A 117 1.21 10.13 9.11
C GLY A 117 1.41 11.50 8.49
N GLU A 118 2.62 11.74 8.00
CA GLU A 118 2.95 12.97 7.27
C GLU A 118 2.56 12.82 5.80
N TYR A 119 1.71 13.72 5.32
CA TYR A 119 1.20 13.76 3.96
C TYR A 119 1.61 15.07 3.28
N ILE A 120 1.89 14.98 1.99
CA ILE A 120 1.96 16.10 1.06
C ILE A 120 0.55 16.29 0.48
N LEU A 121 -0.04 17.47 0.69
CA LEU A 121 -1.26 17.88 0.00
C LEU A 121 -0.87 18.48 -1.35
N GLN A 122 -1.43 17.92 -2.41
CA GLN A 122 -1.36 18.47 -3.76
C GLN A 122 -2.77 18.82 -4.23
N ALA A 123 -2.90 19.84 -5.07
CA ALA A 123 -4.17 20.23 -5.65
C ALA A 123 -4.01 20.57 -7.13
N ILE A 124 -5.01 20.22 -7.93
CA ILE A 124 -5.14 20.65 -9.32
C ILE A 124 -6.01 21.91 -9.32
N ILE A 125 -5.37 23.07 -9.49
CA ILE A 125 -6.03 24.38 -9.35
C ILE A 125 -5.74 25.31 -10.53
N LYS A 126 -6.64 26.26 -10.75
CA LYS A 126 -6.50 27.43 -11.64
C LYS A 126 -6.54 28.70 -10.80
N GLY A 127 -5.67 29.66 -11.08
CA GLY A 127 -5.61 30.95 -10.40
C GLY A 127 -4.67 30.97 -9.19
N ASN A 128 -4.70 32.07 -8.46
CA ASN A 128 -3.71 32.43 -7.44
C ASN A 128 -4.35 32.92 -6.15
N GLY A 129 -3.70 32.68 -5.01
CA GLY A 129 -4.14 33.20 -3.72
C GLY A 129 -5.12 32.28 -2.99
N PHE A 130 -5.05 30.97 -3.22
CA PHE A 130 -5.82 30.01 -2.44
C PHE A 130 -5.27 29.95 -1.01
N ILE A 131 -6.18 29.80 -0.05
CA ILE A 131 -5.82 29.56 1.36
C ILE A 131 -6.47 28.26 1.80
N TRP A 132 -5.65 27.27 2.16
CA TRP A 132 -6.08 25.96 2.61
C TRP A 132 -5.89 25.83 4.12
N ASN A 133 -6.96 25.56 4.85
CA ASN A 133 -6.94 25.34 6.29
C ASN A 133 -7.22 23.86 6.59
N ILE A 134 -6.28 23.19 7.25
CA ILE A 134 -6.33 21.75 7.56
C ILE A 134 -5.92 21.56 9.02
N GLY A 135 -6.90 21.22 9.87
CA GLY A 135 -6.71 21.31 11.32
C GLY A 135 -6.32 22.74 11.71
N ASP A 136 -5.23 22.89 12.45
CA ASP A 136 -4.73 24.19 12.93
C ASP A 136 -3.71 24.83 11.98
N LYS A 137 -3.48 24.23 10.80
CA LYS A 137 -2.50 24.73 9.82
C LYS A 137 -3.18 25.44 8.66
N GLN A 138 -2.57 26.54 8.26
CA GLN A 138 -2.94 27.33 7.08
C GLN A 138 -1.81 27.26 6.05
N PHE A 139 -2.17 26.99 4.80
CA PHE A 139 -1.26 26.95 3.66
C PHE A 139 -1.76 27.91 2.58
N SER A 140 -0.84 28.50 1.82
CA SER A 140 -1.18 29.31 0.64
C SER A 140 -0.69 28.60 -0.62
N ALA A 141 -1.51 28.60 -1.67
CA ALA A 141 -1.20 27.95 -2.93
C ALA A 141 -1.63 28.82 -4.12
N SER A 142 -0.83 28.77 -5.18
CA SER A 142 -1.07 29.48 -6.43
C SER A 142 -0.58 28.63 -7.60
N SER A 143 -1.37 28.51 -8.66
CA SER A 143 -0.95 27.82 -9.88
C SER A 143 -0.03 28.66 -10.77
N ASN A 144 -0.05 29.99 -10.59
CA ASN A 144 0.56 30.97 -11.50
C ASN A 144 0.17 30.73 -12.97
N SER A 145 -1.07 30.28 -13.19
CA SER A 145 -1.57 29.82 -14.49
C SER A 145 -3.08 30.05 -14.62
N ASP A 146 -3.51 30.37 -15.85
CA ASP A 146 -4.93 30.45 -16.23
C ASP A 146 -5.53 29.09 -16.63
N THR A 147 -4.69 28.05 -16.67
CA THR A 147 -5.07 26.65 -16.88
C THR A 147 -4.79 25.82 -15.62
N PHE A 148 -5.45 24.67 -15.49
CA PHE A 148 -5.24 23.77 -14.36
C PHE A 148 -3.78 23.30 -14.26
N LYS A 149 -3.21 23.41 -13.05
CA LYS A 149 -1.87 22.92 -12.71
C LYS A 149 -1.90 22.17 -11.40
N VAL A 150 -1.10 21.11 -11.31
CA VAL A 150 -0.78 20.44 -10.05
C VAL A 150 0.13 21.36 -9.24
N VAL A 151 -0.29 21.69 -8.02
CA VAL A 151 0.43 22.54 -7.08
C VAL A 151 0.59 21.79 -5.77
N GLU A 152 1.81 21.78 -5.21
CA GLU A 152 2.02 21.37 -3.82
C GLU A 152 1.50 22.48 -2.90
N VAL A 153 0.48 22.15 -2.11
CA VAL A 153 -0.12 23.08 -1.15
C VAL A 153 0.71 23.12 0.13
N GLY A 154 1.18 21.96 0.60
CA GLY A 154 2.07 21.87 1.76
C GLY A 154 2.10 20.48 2.40
N LYS A 155 2.91 20.36 3.46
CA LYS A 155 3.08 19.11 4.23
C LYS A 155 2.41 19.19 5.59
N THR A 156 1.67 18.16 5.96
CA THR A 156 0.96 18.12 7.25
C THR A 156 0.87 16.71 7.83
N SER A 157 0.95 16.62 9.15
CA SER A 157 0.76 15.37 9.88
C SER A 157 -0.72 15.20 10.19
N LEU A 158 -1.34 14.18 9.61
CA LEU A 158 -2.76 13.90 9.74
C LEU A 158 -2.99 12.62 10.56
N LYS A 159 -4.05 12.63 11.35
CA LYS A 159 -4.55 11.42 12.02
C LYS A 159 -5.40 10.63 11.02
N ALA A 160 -5.47 9.32 11.22
CA ALA A 160 -6.44 8.50 10.51
C ALA A 160 -7.86 8.93 10.89
N GLY A 161 -8.78 8.85 9.92
CA GLY A 161 -10.19 9.21 10.05
C GLY A 161 -10.60 10.36 9.14
N VAL A 162 -11.71 11.01 9.50
CA VAL A 162 -12.27 12.11 8.72
C VAL A 162 -11.43 13.38 8.88
N VAL A 163 -10.99 13.94 7.77
CA VAL A 163 -10.25 15.21 7.66
C VAL A 163 -11.17 16.27 7.07
N LYS A 164 -11.31 17.38 7.79
CA LYS A 164 -12.03 18.57 7.35
C LYS A 164 -11.03 19.59 6.81
N ILE A 165 -11.31 20.12 5.63
CA ILE A 165 -10.47 21.09 4.94
C ILE A 165 -11.34 22.28 4.60
N ARG A 166 -10.93 23.48 4.98
CA ARG A 166 -11.58 24.72 4.57
C ARG A 166 -10.71 25.47 3.59
N VAL A 167 -11.22 25.75 2.41
CA VAL A 167 -10.48 26.44 1.37
C VAL A 167 -11.12 27.77 1.04
N THR A 168 -10.35 28.84 1.15
CA THR A 168 -10.70 30.13 0.57
C THR A 168 -10.23 30.15 -0.88
N ILE A 169 -11.20 30.15 -1.78
CA ILE A 169 -11.04 30.19 -3.23
C ILE A 169 -11.03 31.67 -3.65
N PRO A 170 -9.98 32.15 -4.32
CA PRO A 170 -9.92 33.52 -4.84
C PRO A 170 -10.98 33.74 -5.94
N PRO A 171 -11.31 35.00 -6.28
CA PRO A 171 -12.16 35.29 -7.44
C PRO A 171 -11.70 34.55 -8.69
N GLU A 172 -12.64 33.91 -9.39
CA GLU A 172 -12.39 33.08 -10.60
C GLU A 172 -11.41 31.90 -10.42
N GLY A 173 -11.01 31.61 -9.17
CA GLY A 173 -10.24 30.44 -8.81
C GLY A 173 -11.05 29.18 -9.02
N ALA A 174 -10.40 28.12 -9.51
CA ALA A 174 -11.02 26.82 -9.68
C ALA A 174 -10.18 25.70 -9.06
N ILE A 175 -10.87 24.67 -8.56
CA ILE A 175 -10.28 23.45 -8.01
C ILE A 175 -10.92 22.28 -8.76
N ASP A 176 -10.09 21.47 -9.39
CA ASP A 176 -10.48 20.23 -10.06
C ASP A 176 -10.48 19.08 -9.03
N SER A 177 -9.31 18.76 -8.50
CA SER A 177 -9.14 17.74 -7.49
C SER A 177 -8.02 18.09 -6.52
N PHE A 178 -7.94 17.34 -5.42
CA PHE A 178 -6.80 17.40 -4.52
C PHE A 178 -6.46 16.00 -4.00
N SER A 179 -5.20 15.81 -3.61
CA SER A 179 -4.71 14.53 -3.15
C SER A 179 -3.82 14.65 -1.92
N PHE A 180 -3.89 13.64 -1.06
CA PHE A 180 -2.93 13.41 0.00
C PHE A 180 -2.01 12.27 -0.40
N THR A 181 -0.71 12.57 -0.47
CA THR A 181 0.33 11.59 -0.83
C THR A 181 1.31 11.45 0.34
N ALA A 182 1.58 10.21 0.76
CA ALA A 182 2.63 9.90 1.72
C ALA A 182 3.40 8.65 1.25
N PRO A 183 4.60 8.38 1.79
CA PRO A 183 5.31 7.14 1.51
C PRO A 183 4.44 5.93 1.83
N ASP A 184 4.41 4.98 0.90
CA ASP A 184 3.67 3.72 1.05
C ASP A 184 4.16 2.95 2.28
N VAL A 185 3.24 2.23 2.90
CA VAL A 185 3.55 1.32 4.02
C VAL A 185 3.55 -0.12 3.54
N THR A 186 4.16 -1.00 4.34
CA THR A 186 4.13 -2.44 4.05
C THR A 186 2.69 -2.92 3.95
N MET A 187 2.43 -3.68 2.89
CA MET A 187 1.13 -4.30 2.66
C MET A 187 0.75 -5.25 3.80
N ILE A 188 -0.51 -5.18 4.23
CA ILE A 188 -1.07 -6.05 5.27
C ILE A 188 -1.93 -7.11 4.57
N GLN A 189 -1.32 -8.23 4.21
CA GLN A 189 -2.04 -9.33 3.57
C GLN A 189 -1.35 -10.69 3.79
N PRO A 190 -2.10 -11.79 3.70
CA PRO A 190 -1.53 -13.12 3.54
C PRO A 190 -0.68 -13.23 2.26
N MET A 191 0.26 -14.18 2.22
CA MET A 191 1.14 -14.42 1.06
C MET A 191 0.35 -14.74 -0.20
N ALA A 192 -0.74 -15.49 -0.05
CA ALA A 192 -1.66 -15.86 -1.12
C ALA A 192 -2.71 -14.77 -1.45
N GLY A 193 -2.60 -13.59 -0.83
CA GLY A 193 -3.59 -12.52 -0.90
C GLY A 193 -4.84 -12.79 -0.09
N TRP A 194 -5.73 -11.80 -0.04
CA TRP A 194 -7.00 -11.89 0.67
C TRP A 194 -8.04 -12.70 -0.10
N ARG A 195 -8.68 -13.64 0.59
CA ARG A 195 -9.79 -14.46 0.09
C ARG A 195 -10.97 -14.33 1.05
N PHE A 196 -11.69 -13.24 0.91
CA PHE A 196 -12.71 -12.78 1.86
C PHE A 196 -13.85 -13.75 2.19
N LYS A 197 -14.14 -14.71 1.31
CA LYS A 197 -15.15 -15.76 1.55
C LYS A 197 -14.58 -16.99 2.26
N GLU A 198 -13.27 -17.13 2.30
CA GLU A 198 -12.61 -18.27 2.95
C GLU A 198 -12.52 -18.07 4.46
N PRO A 199 -12.42 -19.18 5.22
CA PRO A 199 -12.20 -19.15 6.66
C PRO A 199 -10.85 -18.52 6.96
N LEU A 200 -10.73 -17.81 8.09
CA LEU A 200 -9.43 -17.36 8.57
C LEU A 200 -8.69 -18.54 9.22
N THR A 201 -7.50 -18.88 8.71
CA THR A 201 -6.63 -19.90 9.32
C THR A 201 -5.54 -19.28 10.20
N ALA A 202 -4.92 -20.08 11.06
CA ALA A 202 -3.82 -19.66 11.92
C ALA A 202 -2.62 -19.17 11.10
N ALA A 203 -2.32 -19.82 9.98
CA ALA A 203 -1.31 -19.38 9.02
C ALA A 203 -1.60 -17.94 8.53
N GLN A 204 -2.81 -17.70 8.03
CA GLN A 204 -3.20 -16.40 7.49
C GLN A 204 -3.19 -15.30 8.55
N LEU A 205 -3.69 -15.60 9.75
CA LEU A 205 -3.60 -14.65 10.86
C LEU A 205 -2.15 -14.35 11.21
N SER A 206 -1.27 -15.35 11.24
CA SER A 206 0.16 -15.16 11.57
C SER A 206 0.89 -14.28 10.57
N GLU A 207 0.62 -14.45 9.28
CA GLU A 207 1.19 -13.61 8.21
C GLU A 207 0.74 -12.15 8.35
N VAL A 208 -0.55 -11.93 8.66
CA VAL A 208 -1.09 -10.59 8.89
C VAL A 208 -0.50 -9.97 10.16
N VAL A 209 -0.34 -10.73 11.24
CA VAL A 209 0.27 -10.25 12.48
C VAL A 209 1.74 -9.86 12.27
N VAL A 210 2.52 -10.68 11.56
CA VAL A 210 3.90 -10.35 11.20
C VAL A 210 3.96 -9.08 10.34
N SER A 211 2.99 -8.91 9.43
CA SER A 211 2.87 -7.70 8.60
C SER A 211 2.52 -6.46 9.42
N LEU A 212 1.54 -6.55 10.32
CA LEU A 212 1.13 -5.46 11.20
C LEU A 212 2.25 -5.02 12.16
N THR A 213 3.16 -5.94 12.51
CA THR A 213 4.23 -5.71 13.49
C THR A 213 5.61 -5.48 12.86
N GLY A 214 5.73 -5.57 11.53
CA GLY A 214 6.99 -5.31 10.82
C GLY A 214 8.07 -6.35 11.07
N ARG A 215 7.69 -7.57 11.43
CA ARG A 215 8.64 -8.61 11.86
C ARG A 215 9.14 -9.51 10.73
N HIS A 216 8.91 -9.15 9.47
CA HIS A 216 9.40 -9.92 8.31
C HIS A 216 10.92 -10.15 8.32
N GLY A 217 11.70 -9.22 8.88
CA GLY A 217 13.16 -9.38 9.00
C GLY A 217 13.58 -10.53 9.92
N GLN A 218 12.70 -10.97 10.82
CA GLN A 218 12.92 -12.08 11.76
C GLN A 218 12.62 -13.44 11.12
N LEU A 219 12.04 -13.48 9.91
CA LEU A 219 11.90 -14.72 9.17
C LEU A 219 13.29 -15.32 8.89
N PRO A 220 13.44 -16.65 9.05
CA PRO A 220 14.69 -17.30 8.70
C PRO A 220 14.95 -17.16 7.20
N GLU A 221 16.22 -17.23 6.80
CA GLU A 221 16.56 -17.37 5.38
C GLU A 221 15.97 -18.69 4.84
N SER A 222 15.56 -18.70 3.58
CA SER A 222 15.09 -19.91 2.95
C SER A 222 16.24 -20.91 2.83
N ASN A 223 16.05 -22.11 3.40
CA ASN A 223 17.03 -23.20 3.33
C ASN A 223 17.30 -23.70 1.88
N GLN A 224 16.61 -23.16 0.88
CA GLN A 224 16.64 -23.62 -0.51
C GLN A 224 17.48 -22.77 -1.47
N SER A 225 18.12 -21.67 -1.06
CA SER A 225 18.80 -20.83 -2.05
C SER A 225 20.04 -20.11 -1.55
N THR A 226 21.15 -20.33 -2.26
CA THR A 226 22.17 -19.30 -2.45
C THR A 226 21.49 -18.04 -2.98
N PRO A 227 21.87 -16.82 -2.52
CA PRO A 227 21.25 -15.59 -3.00
C PRO A 227 21.24 -15.54 -4.52
N GLN A 228 20.09 -15.21 -5.12
CA GLN A 228 19.97 -15.02 -6.56
C GLN A 228 20.79 -13.78 -6.93
N LYS A 229 21.83 -13.98 -7.74
CA LYS A 229 22.64 -12.88 -8.27
C LYS A 229 22.01 -12.35 -9.56
N VAL A 230 21.78 -11.04 -9.63
CA VAL A 230 21.35 -10.33 -10.85
C VAL A 230 22.47 -9.38 -11.25
N THR A 231 23.12 -9.66 -12.37
CA THR A 231 24.17 -8.83 -12.97
C THR A 231 23.53 -7.63 -13.67
N VAL A 232 23.90 -6.42 -13.28
CA VAL A 232 23.20 -5.22 -13.77
C VAL A 232 23.50 -4.96 -15.23
N PHE A 233 24.75 -5.14 -15.68
CA PHE A 233 25.12 -4.86 -17.07
C PHE A 233 24.41 -5.75 -18.11
N GLU A 234 23.98 -6.96 -17.71
CA GLU A 234 23.26 -7.91 -18.60
C GLU A 234 21.75 -7.73 -18.54
N SER A 235 21.23 -7.31 -17.39
CA SER A 235 19.79 -7.36 -17.11
C SER A 235 19.11 -6.01 -17.22
N ALA A 236 19.83 -4.92 -16.97
CA ALA A 236 19.24 -3.60 -16.83
C ALA A 236 19.08 -2.85 -18.15
N THR A 237 18.12 -1.94 -18.17
CA THR A 237 18.07 -0.89 -19.19
C THR A 237 19.05 0.21 -18.80
N ILE A 238 20.15 0.33 -19.54
CA ILE A 238 21.21 1.33 -19.29
C ILE A 238 20.89 2.61 -20.08
N PRO A 239 20.59 3.74 -19.40
CA PRO A 239 20.32 5.01 -20.07
C PRO A 239 21.61 5.66 -20.60
N SER A 240 21.48 6.69 -21.43
CA SER A 240 22.63 7.42 -22.00
C SER A 240 23.48 8.17 -20.96
N THR A 241 22.96 8.37 -19.75
CA THR A 241 23.67 8.96 -18.60
C THR A 241 24.51 7.93 -17.83
N ALA A 242 24.61 6.70 -18.33
CA ALA A 242 25.44 5.65 -17.76
C ALA A 242 26.18 4.86 -18.84
N ALA A 243 27.30 4.25 -18.46
CA ALA A 243 28.12 3.44 -19.35
C ALA A 243 28.61 2.18 -18.63
N VAL A 244 28.84 1.12 -19.41
CA VAL A 244 29.45 -0.12 -18.94
C VAL A 244 30.97 0.05 -18.87
N THR A 245 31.60 -0.49 -17.84
CA THR A 245 33.05 -0.44 -17.64
C THR A 245 33.60 -1.72 -16.99
N LYS A 246 34.90 -1.91 -17.13
CA LYS A 246 35.71 -3.00 -16.54
C LYS A 246 36.76 -2.49 -15.55
N THR A 247 36.78 -1.19 -15.26
CA THR A 247 37.81 -0.60 -14.39
C THR A 247 37.70 -1.15 -12.98
N GLU A 248 38.82 -1.66 -12.44
CA GLU A 248 38.93 -2.20 -11.09
C GLU A 248 39.41 -1.16 -10.05
N GLU A 249 39.80 0.04 -10.48
CA GLU A 249 40.28 1.13 -9.62
C GLU A 249 39.28 1.52 -8.52
N PHE A 250 37.99 1.28 -8.76
CA PHE A 250 36.90 1.59 -7.83
C PHE A 250 36.46 0.37 -7.02
N GLY A 251 37.28 -0.67 -6.91
CA GLY A 251 37.02 -1.85 -6.09
C GLY A 251 36.57 -3.07 -6.90
N LYS A 252 36.42 -4.19 -6.19
CA LYS A 252 36.10 -5.48 -6.81
C LYS A 252 34.64 -5.55 -7.22
N PHE A 253 34.40 -5.85 -8.48
CA PHE A 253 33.10 -6.27 -8.99
C PHE A 253 33.07 -7.80 -9.16
N ASN A 254 31.87 -8.38 -9.16
CA ASN A 254 31.66 -9.82 -9.23
C ASN A 254 31.09 -10.27 -10.59
N SER A 255 30.73 -9.34 -11.46
CA SER A 255 30.23 -9.60 -12.83
C SER A 255 31.36 -9.49 -13.86
N ALA A 256 31.05 -9.63 -15.16
CA ALA A 256 32.06 -9.41 -16.21
C ALA A 256 32.35 -7.92 -16.42
N GLU A 257 31.33 -7.08 -16.21
CA GLU A 257 31.37 -5.62 -16.32
C GLU A 257 30.41 -5.01 -15.29
N TRP A 258 30.54 -3.71 -15.03
CA TRP A 258 29.63 -2.97 -14.15
C TRP A 258 29.23 -1.63 -14.76
N VAL A 259 28.14 -1.05 -14.26
CA VAL A 259 27.52 0.15 -14.82
C VAL A 259 27.91 1.36 -13.98
N ARG A 260 28.38 2.43 -14.63
CA ARG A 260 28.79 3.68 -13.99
C ARG A 260 28.00 4.86 -14.57
N ALA A 261 27.47 5.71 -13.71
CA ALA A 261 26.81 6.94 -14.09
C ALA A 261 27.83 8.04 -14.50
N ASP A 262 27.38 8.99 -15.31
CA ASP A 262 28.13 10.19 -15.66
C ASP A 262 28.07 11.25 -14.54
N TYR A 263 28.40 12.52 -14.85
CA TYR A 263 28.45 13.60 -13.87
C TYR A 263 27.08 14.15 -13.46
N HIS A 264 25.99 13.73 -14.11
CA HIS A 264 24.62 14.06 -13.72
C HIS A 264 24.00 13.00 -12.79
N GLY A 265 24.58 11.80 -12.74
CA GLY A 265 23.95 10.65 -12.09
C GLY A 265 23.02 9.92 -13.06
N SER A 266 22.36 8.86 -12.59
CA SER A 266 21.53 8.03 -13.47
C SER A 266 20.51 7.18 -12.70
N GLU A 267 19.29 7.06 -13.23
CA GLU A 267 18.34 6.02 -12.79
C GLU A 267 18.60 4.74 -13.62
N ILE A 268 18.92 3.63 -12.95
CA ILE A 268 19.09 2.32 -13.56
C ILE A 268 17.87 1.47 -13.26
N GLN A 269 17.24 0.92 -14.30
CA GLN A 269 16.05 0.07 -14.19
C GLN A 269 16.44 -1.40 -14.38
N ILE A 270 16.26 -2.19 -13.33
CA ILE A 270 16.74 -3.58 -13.25
C ILE A 270 15.51 -4.49 -13.10
N PRO A 271 15.04 -5.13 -14.20
CA PRO A 271 13.97 -6.11 -14.12
C PRO A 271 14.46 -7.37 -13.41
N VAL A 272 13.63 -7.90 -12.51
CA VAL A 272 13.91 -9.12 -11.76
C VAL A 272 12.71 -10.05 -11.83
N LYS A 273 12.98 -11.34 -12.08
CA LYS A 273 11.96 -12.39 -12.05
C LYS A 273 12.01 -13.17 -10.74
N SER A 274 10.88 -13.29 -10.07
CA SER A 274 10.69 -14.17 -8.92
C SER A 274 9.75 -15.33 -9.28
N SER A 275 10.11 -16.56 -8.90
CA SER A 275 9.27 -17.73 -9.14
C SER A 275 8.07 -17.82 -8.20
N THR A 276 8.16 -17.23 -7.02
CA THR A 276 7.08 -17.18 -6.02
C THR A 276 7.04 -15.80 -5.38
N ALA A 277 5.85 -15.39 -4.93
CA ALA A 277 5.75 -14.21 -4.08
C ALA A 277 6.43 -14.49 -2.73
N GLY A 278 7.14 -13.50 -2.18
CA GLY A 278 7.86 -13.66 -0.92
C GLY A 278 8.62 -12.42 -0.49
N TYR A 279 9.33 -12.51 0.63
CA TYR A 279 10.18 -11.45 1.14
C TYR A 279 11.64 -11.72 0.81
N PHE A 280 12.33 -10.71 0.29
CA PHE A 280 13.71 -10.83 -0.14
C PHE A 280 14.56 -9.76 0.52
N GLY A 281 15.61 -10.18 1.23
CA GLY A 281 16.70 -9.31 1.61
C GLY A 281 17.48 -8.96 0.35
N ILE A 282 17.53 -7.69 -0.01
CA ILE A 282 18.24 -7.23 -1.20
C ILE A 282 19.51 -6.51 -0.77
N THR A 283 20.64 -6.99 -1.29
CA THR A 283 21.92 -6.30 -1.19
C THR A 283 22.43 -5.97 -2.58
N ALA A 284 23.26 -4.93 -2.70
CA ALA A 284 23.78 -4.47 -3.97
C ALA A 284 25.27 -4.15 -3.84
N ASN A 285 26.06 -4.52 -4.84
CA ASN A 285 27.45 -4.05 -4.96
C ASN A 285 27.45 -2.71 -5.71
N VAL A 286 27.57 -1.61 -4.97
CA VAL A 286 27.34 -0.24 -5.45
C VAL A 286 28.42 0.72 -4.97
N MET A 287 28.50 1.86 -5.64
CA MET A 287 29.42 2.97 -5.40
C MET A 287 28.65 4.29 -5.49
N GLY A 288 28.96 5.26 -4.63
CA GLY A 288 28.44 6.62 -4.80
C GLY A 288 28.20 7.44 -3.53
N GLY A 289 28.57 6.98 -2.34
CA GLY A 289 28.32 7.72 -1.10
C GLY A 289 26.87 7.65 -0.61
N HIS A 290 25.90 7.85 -1.51
CA HIS A 290 24.47 7.82 -1.21
C HIS A 290 23.70 7.21 -2.38
N ILE A 291 22.94 6.14 -2.13
CA ILE A 291 22.18 5.40 -3.13
C ILE A 291 20.72 5.43 -2.74
N THR A 292 19.87 5.89 -3.66
CA THR A 292 18.42 5.89 -3.47
C THR A 292 17.76 5.07 -4.56
N GLY A 293 16.48 4.75 -4.42
CA GLY A 293 15.78 3.99 -5.43
C GLY A 293 14.47 3.44 -4.93
N SER A 294 13.94 2.44 -5.62
CA SER A 294 12.74 1.73 -5.21
C SER A 294 12.69 0.27 -5.69
N VAL A 295 11.89 -0.54 -5.00
CA VAL A 295 11.52 -1.90 -5.39
C VAL A 295 10.01 -1.94 -5.49
N ASN A 296 9.47 -2.12 -6.70
CA ASN A 296 8.03 -2.05 -6.97
C ASN A 296 7.37 -0.83 -6.29
N GLU A 297 7.93 0.37 -6.52
CA GLU A 297 7.47 1.66 -5.95
C GLU A 297 7.84 1.90 -4.47
N VAL A 298 8.22 0.88 -3.70
CA VAL A 298 8.67 1.04 -2.31
C VAL A 298 10.09 1.59 -2.27
N SER A 299 10.27 2.80 -1.76
CA SER A 299 11.57 3.49 -1.79
C SER A 299 12.58 2.91 -0.80
N PHE A 300 13.86 3.12 -1.12
CA PHE A 300 14.97 2.90 -0.20
C PHE A 300 15.99 4.04 -0.31
N ASP A 301 16.74 4.23 0.76
CA ASP A 301 17.77 5.24 0.91
C ASP A 301 18.88 4.65 1.78
N VAL A 302 20.09 4.51 1.22
CA VAL A 302 21.22 3.90 1.91
C VAL A 302 22.52 4.66 1.65
N LEU A 303 23.34 4.72 2.69
CA LEU A 303 24.72 5.20 2.56
C LEU A 303 25.59 4.12 1.93
N SER A 304 26.49 4.55 1.05
CA SER A 304 27.47 3.70 0.38
C SER A 304 28.87 4.33 0.46
N LYS A 305 29.87 3.65 -0.07
CA LYS A 305 31.25 4.10 -0.12
C LYS A 305 31.55 4.77 -1.47
N PRO A 306 32.65 5.53 -1.58
CA PRO A 306 33.11 6.09 -2.87
C PRO A 306 33.74 5.03 -3.79
N TYR A 307 33.64 3.75 -3.43
CA TYR A 307 34.11 2.58 -4.18
C TYR A 307 33.06 1.47 -4.05
N LEU A 308 33.09 0.50 -4.97
CA LEU A 308 32.20 -0.66 -4.99
C LEU A 308 32.27 -1.41 -3.67
N SER A 309 31.12 -1.48 -3.02
CA SER A 309 30.93 -2.21 -1.78
C SER A 309 29.52 -2.80 -1.73
N ILE A 310 29.40 -3.96 -1.08
CA ILE A 310 28.10 -4.58 -0.84
C ILE A 310 27.39 -3.80 0.27
N VAL A 311 26.23 -3.25 -0.05
CA VAL A 311 25.34 -2.57 0.90
C VAL A 311 23.98 -3.28 0.93
N GLN A 312 23.32 -3.25 2.09
CA GLN A 312 21.96 -3.78 2.22
C GLN A 312 20.95 -2.70 1.83
N LEU A 313 20.21 -2.92 0.74
CA LEU A 313 19.15 -2.00 0.30
C LEU A 313 17.92 -2.08 1.20
N GLY A 314 17.64 -3.27 1.73
CA GLY A 314 16.50 -3.50 2.63
C GLY A 314 15.88 -4.88 2.47
N LEU A 315 14.68 -5.02 3.03
CA LEU A 315 13.83 -6.20 2.90
C LEU A 315 12.55 -5.81 2.17
N PHE A 316 12.29 -6.43 1.03
CA PHE A 316 11.17 -6.06 0.16
C PHE A 316 10.31 -7.29 -0.15
N ARG A 317 9.02 -7.06 -0.35
CA ARG A 317 8.12 -8.06 -0.91
C ARG A 317 8.26 -8.04 -2.43
N LEU A 318 8.58 -9.19 -3.01
CA LEU A 318 8.51 -9.41 -4.45
C LEU A 318 7.29 -10.25 -4.77
N GLU A 319 6.57 -9.87 -5.81
CA GLU A 319 5.46 -10.66 -6.33
C GLU A 319 5.98 -11.76 -7.25
N SER A 320 5.16 -12.78 -7.49
CA SER A 320 5.48 -13.81 -8.48
C SER A 320 5.51 -13.20 -9.89
N GLY A 321 6.53 -13.51 -10.68
CA GLY A 321 6.73 -12.97 -12.02
C GLY A 321 7.68 -11.77 -12.04
N ASP A 322 7.33 -10.76 -12.84
CA ASP A 322 8.18 -9.60 -13.10
C ASP A 322 8.08 -8.57 -11.96
N ASN A 323 9.24 -8.13 -11.49
CA ASN A 323 9.42 -7.08 -10.51
C ASN A 323 10.40 -6.05 -11.07
N LEU A 324 10.33 -4.82 -10.58
CA LEU A 324 11.23 -3.74 -11.02
C LEU A 324 11.98 -3.15 -9.83
N ILE A 325 13.31 -3.15 -9.94
CA ILE A 325 14.19 -2.45 -9.02
C ILE A 325 14.76 -1.24 -9.75
N LYS A 326 14.53 -0.05 -9.20
CA LYS A 326 15.11 1.20 -9.68
C LYS A 326 16.23 1.62 -8.74
N VAL A 327 17.39 1.95 -9.27
CA VAL A 327 18.54 2.44 -8.50
C VAL A 327 18.96 3.78 -9.05
N ASN A 328 18.85 4.83 -8.25
CA ASN A 328 19.35 6.15 -8.56
C ASN A 328 20.81 6.24 -8.10
N LEU A 329 21.70 6.23 -9.08
CA LEU A 329 23.11 6.45 -8.89
C LEU A 329 23.39 7.96 -8.83
N PRO A 330 24.15 8.42 -7.83
CA PRO A 330 24.63 9.80 -7.81
C PRO A 330 25.66 10.02 -8.92
N PRO A 331 26.06 11.28 -9.18
CA PRO A 331 27.16 11.59 -10.09
C PRO A 331 28.38 10.70 -9.86
N MET A 332 28.91 10.12 -10.94
CA MET A 332 30.04 9.17 -10.94
C MET A 332 29.82 7.87 -10.15
N GLY A 333 28.63 7.65 -9.61
CA GLY A 333 28.23 6.44 -8.90
C GLY A 333 28.17 5.23 -9.81
N GLY A 334 27.99 4.04 -9.23
CA GLY A 334 28.01 2.80 -9.98
C GLY A 334 27.33 1.63 -9.29
N ILE A 335 27.03 0.62 -10.08
CA ILE A 335 26.42 -0.64 -9.63
C ILE A 335 26.92 -1.80 -10.49
N ASP A 336 27.23 -2.90 -9.82
CA ASP A 336 27.70 -4.14 -10.43
C ASP A 336 26.60 -5.21 -10.45
N ALA A 337 26.12 -5.58 -9.27
CA ALA A 337 25.17 -6.68 -9.11
C ALA A 337 24.23 -6.47 -7.93
N LEU A 338 23.05 -7.08 -8.02
CA LEU A 338 22.12 -7.28 -6.91
C LEU A 338 22.20 -8.74 -6.43
N TYR A 339 22.01 -8.95 -5.13
CA TYR A 339 21.87 -10.26 -4.52
C TYR A 339 20.56 -10.31 -3.73
N LEU A 340 19.71 -11.26 -4.10
CA LEU A 340 18.39 -11.44 -3.53
C LEU A 340 18.37 -12.71 -2.68
N SER A 341 18.28 -12.53 -1.36
CA SER A 341 18.17 -13.61 -0.39
C SER A 341 16.71 -13.78 0.01
N ALA A 342 16.10 -14.90 -0.36
CA ALA A 342 14.72 -15.19 -0.03
C ALA A 342 14.57 -15.56 1.45
N LYS A 343 13.61 -14.94 2.14
CA LYS A 343 13.13 -15.40 3.44
C LYS A 343 12.27 -16.64 3.28
N SER A 344 12.24 -17.47 4.31
CA SER A 344 11.31 -18.58 4.38
C SER A 344 9.88 -18.07 4.44
N ILE A 345 9.02 -18.65 3.60
CA ILE A 345 7.59 -18.36 3.54
C ILE A 345 6.75 -19.53 4.11
N LYS A 346 7.37 -20.42 4.89
CA LYS A 346 6.65 -21.54 5.50
C LYS A 346 5.69 -21.02 6.56
N PRO A 347 4.42 -21.48 6.58
CA PRO A 347 3.45 -21.05 7.59
C PRO A 347 3.93 -21.23 9.03
N THR A 348 4.72 -22.27 9.30
CA THR A 348 5.30 -22.54 10.63
C THR A 348 6.23 -21.43 11.12
N ASP A 349 6.94 -20.75 10.22
CA ASP A 349 7.88 -19.71 10.59
C ASP A 349 7.13 -18.41 10.95
N PHE A 350 6.03 -18.12 10.25
CA PHE A 350 5.13 -17.03 10.63
C PHE A 350 4.44 -17.29 11.97
N LEU A 351 3.98 -18.53 12.23
CA LEU A 351 3.41 -18.91 13.52
C LEU A 351 4.41 -18.70 14.67
N ALA A 352 5.66 -19.14 14.48
CA ALA A 352 6.71 -18.98 15.47
C ALA A 352 6.99 -17.51 15.83
N ILE A 353 6.99 -16.61 14.84
CA ILE A 353 7.27 -15.17 15.04
C ILE A 353 6.06 -14.41 15.60
N SER A 354 4.86 -14.77 15.13
CA SER A 354 3.60 -14.14 15.59
C SER A 354 3.19 -14.61 16.98
N GLY A 355 3.66 -15.78 17.42
CA GLY A 355 3.27 -16.40 18.68
C GLY A 355 1.90 -17.06 18.66
N ILE A 356 1.30 -17.25 17.48
CA ILE A 356 0.01 -17.92 17.33
C ILE A 356 0.20 -19.44 17.46
N PRO A 357 -0.50 -20.11 18.39
CA PRO A 357 -0.29 -21.52 18.65
C PRO A 357 -1.04 -22.43 17.66
N GLY A 358 -0.61 -23.69 17.59
CA GLY A 358 -1.31 -24.75 16.86
C GLY A 358 -0.90 -24.92 15.39
N PRO A 359 -1.56 -25.83 14.65
CA PRO A 359 -1.21 -26.11 13.27
C PRO A 359 -1.66 -25.00 12.29
N PRO A 360 -0.95 -24.79 11.17
CA PRO A 360 -1.25 -23.75 10.17
C PRO A 360 -2.70 -23.70 9.68
N GLU A 361 -3.32 -24.86 9.43
CA GLU A 361 -4.65 -24.98 8.84
C GLU A 361 -5.80 -24.83 9.85
N ARG A 362 -5.47 -24.61 11.13
CA ARG A 362 -6.48 -24.43 12.18
C ARG A 362 -7.31 -23.19 11.90
N VAL A 363 -8.62 -23.33 11.87
CA VAL A 363 -9.55 -22.20 11.74
C VAL A 363 -9.54 -21.38 13.02
N ILE A 364 -9.45 -20.06 12.87
CA ILE A 364 -9.42 -19.08 13.95
C ILE A 364 -10.84 -18.60 14.27
N SER A 365 -11.17 -18.52 15.55
CA SER A 365 -12.44 -17.96 16.01
C SER A 365 -12.39 -16.43 16.12
N PHE A 366 -13.56 -15.80 16.20
CA PHE A 366 -13.66 -14.35 16.44
C PHE A 366 -12.91 -13.92 17.71
N ASP A 367 -13.13 -14.62 18.83
CA ASP A 367 -12.55 -14.25 20.14
C ASP A 367 -11.02 -14.32 20.14
N GLU A 368 -10.46 -15.33 19.47
CA GLU A 368 -9.01 -15.49 19.34
C GLU A 368 -8.40 -14.38 18.48
N ALA A 369 -9.03 -14.07 17.33
CA ALA A 369 -8.58 -12.99 16.47
C ALA A 369 -8.66 -11.62 17.19
N ASP A 370 -9.75 -11.37 17.91
CA ASP A 370 -9.96 -10.13 18.67
C ASP A 370 -8.93 -9.96 19.80
N SER A 371 -8.67 -11.03 20.56
CA SER A 371 -7.64 -11.06 21.60
C SER A 371 -6.25 -10.77 21.02
N THR A 372 -5.93 -11.40 19.88
CA THR A 372 -4.66 -11.19 19.18
C THR A 372 -4.47 -9.74 18.75
N LEU A 373 -5.49 -9.13 18.13
CA LEU A 373 -5.43 -7.72 17.71
C LEU A 373 -5.29 -6.76 18.90
N LYS A 374 -6.05 -6.99 19.99
CA LYS A 374 -5.92 -6.20 21.22
C LYS A 374 -4.50 -6.26 21.79
N SER A 375 -3.88 -7.43 21.81
CA SER A 375 -2.50 -7.62 22.28
C SER A 375 -1.49 -6.80 21.44
N ILE A 376 -1.65 -6.82 20.11
CA ILE A 376 -0.78 -6.06 19.19
C ILE A 376 -0.95 -4.55 19.36
N ILE A 377 -2.19 -4.09 19.47
CA ILE A 377 -2.50 -2.66 19.66
C ILE A 377 -1.96 -2.15 20.99
N ASN A 378 -2.15 -2.91 22.08
CA ASN A 378 -1.72 -2.50 23.41
C ASN A 378 -0.20 -2.53 23.60
N SER A 379 0.51 -3.37 22.84
CA SER A 379 1.97 -3.46 22.91
C SER A 379 2.71 -2.33 22.17
N ASN A 380 1.99 -1.38 21.55
CA ASN A 380 2.56 -0.36 20.65
C ASN A 380 3.44 -0.94 19.52
N ALA A 381 3.25 -2.22 19.19
CA ALA A 381 4.06 -2.94 18.22
C ALA A 381 3.64 -2.70 16.76
N LEU A 382 2.58 -1.92 16.53
CA LEU A 382 2.11 -1.58 15.19
C LEU A 382 3.16 -0.74 14.46
N ILE A 383 3.50 -1.13 13.23
CA ILE A 383 4.22 -0.26 12.30
C ILE A 383 3.44 1.05 12.20
N ARG A 384 4.10 2.17 12.54
CA ARG A 384 3.48 3.49 12.64
C ARG A 384 3.35 4.19 11.30
#